data_AF-Q2GGY5-F1
#
_entry.id   AF-Q2GGY5-F1
#
_cell.length_a   1.000
_cell.length_b   1.000
_cell.length_c   1.000
_cell.angle_alpha   90.00
_cell.angle_beta   90.00
_cell.angle_gamma   90.00
#
_symmetry.space_group_name_H-M   'P 1'
#
loop_
_entity.id
_entity.type
_entity.pdbx_description
1 polymer ?
#
loop_
_entity_poly.entity_id
_entity_poly.type
_entity_poly.pdbx_seq_one_letter_code
_entity_poly.pdbx_strand_id
1 'polypeptide(L)'
;MKFICRMKYAIIIVLFFIILFIPCTSVSVGCVRYDQKDIVVGLISTEFISYPNEYKTALGITQLLQSYGVRVVLMDYNVIMQLVKDEIVKINKTYKANCKISRYDIIESVVLKFIEEHNINRIFIPGNHYNISSLPIAPSLDRQLVTNAVVKIIHNQNHCIHLLGVCGGLQGIMYANGIKITRVKDIVNSDISVKSHTVSMPDPRSVYANLHKIKIFPNTRLSNIAVDLKLAKDQIIYFPDAHSEAIDSNVENVMKMYNLGYKIAAMSEDGVIEAIEDKYGNIYFQFHPEYLMINAERKFGDNTSRDTSIMLADAIIKDFLFRD
;
A
#
# COMPACT_ATOMS: atom_id res chain seq x y z
N MET A 1 -1.40 15.57 -35.89
CA MET A 1 -0.66 14.70 -34.95
C MET A 1 0.44 15.39 -34.14
N LYS A 2 1.20 16.37 -34.65
CA LYS A 2 2.27 17.05 -33.87
C LYS A 2 1.76 17.98 -32.73
N PHE A 3 0.50 18.40 -32.75
CA PHE A 3 -0.06 19.34 -31.77
C PHE A 3 -0.46 18.69 -30.43
N ILE A 4 -1.04 17.48 -30.49
CA ILE A 4 -1.46 16.71 -29.29
C ILE A 4 -0.24 16.26 -28.48
N CYS A 5 0.89 15.97 -29.13
CA CYS A 5 2.12 15.59 -28.46
C CYS A 5 2.73 16.76 -27.63
N ARG A 6 2.64 18.00 -28.13
CA ARG A 6 3.16 19.19 -27.44
C ARG A 6 2.36 19.57 -26.19
N MET A 7 1.05 19.33 -26.17
CA MET A 7 0.22 19.56 -24.98
C MET A 7 0.54 18.59 -23.83
N LYS A 8 0.87 17.32 -24.12
CA LYS A 8 1.21 16.33 -23.09
C LYS A 8 2.54 16.66 -22.39
N TYR A 9 3.54 17.12 -23.14
CA TYR A 9 4.80 17.62 -22.56
C TYR A 9 4.58 18.88 -21.72
N ALA A 10 3.67 19.77 -22.13
CA ALA A 10 3.32 20.95 -21.33
C ALA A 10 2.64 20.57 -20.00
N ILE A 11 1.78 19.54 -19.98
CA ILE A 11 1.15 19.03 -18.75
C ILE A 11 2.19 18.41 -17.81
N ILE A 12 3.14 17.63 -18.34
CA ILE A 12 4.26 17.05 -17.56
C ILE A 12 5.12 18.17 -16.94
N ILE A 13 5.43 19.21 -17.71
CA ILE A 13 6.23 20.37 -17.25
C ILE A 13 5.46 21.17 -16.19
N VAL A 14 4.15 21.40 -16.38
CA VAL A 14 3.32 22.14 -15.41
C VAL A 14 3.16 21.34 -14.11
N LEU A 15 2.96 20.02 -14.18
CA LEU A 15 3.00 19.15 -13.00
C LEU A 15 4.35 19.24 -12.28
N PHE A 16 5.46 19.27 -13.03
CA PHE A 16 6.81 19.44 -12.47
C PHE A 16 6.97 20.76 -11.69
N PHE A 17 6.39 21.86 -12.16
CA PHE A 17 6.45 23.15 -11.48
C PHE A 17 5.50 23.25 -10.28
N ILE A 18 4.34 22.61 -10.31
CA ILE A 18 3.42 22.57 -9.15
C ILE A 18 4.03 21.77 -8.00
N ILE A 19 4.81 20.72 -8.30
CA ILE A 19 5.53 19.91 -7.30
C ILE A 19 6.55 20.74 -6.49
N LEU A 20 7.14 21.79 -7.08
CA LEU A 20 8.21 22.58 -6.44
C LEU A 20 7.72 23.63 -5.43
N PHE A 21 6.43 24.01 -5.46
CA PHE A 21 5.94 25.19 -4.73
C PHE A 21 4.88 24.91 -3.66
N ILE A 22 4.53 23.65 -3.37
CA ILE A 22 3.61 23.35 -2.26
C ILE A 22 4.43 23.14 -0.98
N PRO A 23 4.47 24.12 -0.05
CA PRO A 23 5.11 23.93 1.24
C PRO A 23 4.39 22.82 2.00
N CYS A 24 5.07 21.68 2.12
CA CYS A 24 4.56 20.53 2.84
C CYS A 24 4.86 20.71 4.33
N THR A 25 3.83 20.92 5.14
CA THR A 25 3.95 20.78 6.60
C THR A 25 3.96 19.28 6.92
N SER A 26 5.13 18.69 7.16
CA SER A 26 5.20 17.40 7.84
C SER A 26 4.69 17.59 9.26
N VAL A 27 3.71 16.78 9.66
CA VAL A 27 3.24 16.81 11.05
C VAL A 27 4.27 16.04 11.87
N SER A 28 5.19 16.75 12.53
CA SER A 28 6.03 16.14 13.56
C SER A 28 5.16 15.91 14.78
N VAL A 29 4.73 14.66 14.97
CA VAL A 29 4.05 14.26 16.19
C VAL A 29 5.02 13.47 17.04
N GLY A 30 5.05 13.76 18.33
CA GLY A 30 5.81 13.00 19.31
C GLY A 30 5.20 11.61 19.50
N CYS A 31 5.43 10.72 18.54
CA CYS A 31 5.05 9.32 18.65
C CYS A 31 6.01 8.59 19.60
N VAL A 32 5.46 7.59 20.30
CA VAL A 32 6.26 6.74 21.18
C VAL A 32 7.24 5.95 20.33
N ARG A 33 8.53 6.06 20.65
CA ARG A 33 9.55 5.18 20.11
C ARG A 33 9.34 3.78 20.66
N TYR A 34 9.22 2.80 19.76
CA TYR A 34 9.12 1.39 20.13
C TYR A 34 10.50 0.76 20.05
N ASP A 35 10.90 0.03 21.10
CA ASP A 35 12.03 -0.89 20.96
C ASP A 35 11.66 -1.97 19.93
N GLN A 36 12.66 -2.53 19.24
CA GLN A 36 12.45 -3.57 18.23
C GLN A 36 11.55 -4.73 18.72
N LYS A 37 11.72 -5.14 19.98
CA LYS A 37 10.96 -6.21 20.64
C LYS A 37 9.46 -5.88 20.83
N ASP A 38 9.11 -4.60 20.81
CA ASP A 38 7.76 -4.12 21.10
C ASP A 38 6.96 -3.85 19.82
N ILE A 39 7.55 -4.09 18.64
CA ILE A 39 6.86 -3.93 17.37
C ILE A 39 5.90 -5.09 17.13
N VAL A 40 4.63 -4.75 16.93
CA VAL A 40 3.56 -5.68 16.58
C VAL A 40 2.90 -5.22 15.29
N VAL A 41 3.04 -6.05 14.26
CA VAL A 41 2.47 -5.80 12.94
C VAL A 41 1.11 -6.49 12.81
N GLY A 42 0.06 -5.70 12.60
CA GLY A 42 -1.23 -6.17 12.13
C GLY A 42 -1.19 -6.43 10.63
N LEU A 43 -1.36 -7.68 10.19
CA LEU A 43 -1.40 -8.04 8.77
C LEU A 43 -2.85 -8.26 8.33
N ILE A 44 -3.36 -7.44 7.41
CA ILE A 44 -4.73 -7.62 6.90
C ILE A 44 -4.77 -8.77 5.90
N SER A 45 -5.42 -9.86 6.27
CA SER A 45 -5.76 -10.98 5.38
C SER A 45 -6.87 -11.80 6.04
N THR A 46 -7.04 -13.07 5.69
CA THR A 46 -7.97 -14.00 6.36
C THR A 46 -7.47 -15.43 6.22
N GLU A 47 -7.80 -16.28 7.20
CA GLU A 47 -7.61 -17.73 7.10
C GLU A 47 -8.68 -18.38 6.20
N PHE A 48 -9.83 -17.73 6.06
CA PHE A 48 -10.94 -18.19 5.23
C PHE A 48 -10.74 -17.74 3.79
N ILE A 49 -10.05 -18.57 3.01
CA ILE A 49 -9.64 -18.34 1.62
C ILE A 49 -10.79 -17.72 0.80
N SER A 50 -10.68 -16.42 0.51
CA SER A 50 -11.62 -15.73 -0.38
C SER A 50 -11.21 -15.84 -1.85
N TYR A 51 -9.92 -16.13 -2.11
CA TYR A 51 -9.35 -16.49 -3.41
C TYR A 51 -8.08 -17.34 -3.26
N PRO A 52 -7.66 -18.08 -4.31
CA PRO A 52 -6.50 -18.96 -4.24
C PRO A 52 -5.23 -18.26 -3.75
N ASN A 53 -4.54 -18.89 -2.79
CA ASN A 53 -3.27 -18.45 -2.20
C ASN A 53 -3.31 -17.23 -1.27
N GLU A 54 -4.46 -16.61 -0.97
CA GLU A 54 -4.52 -15.47 -0.03
C GLU A 54 -3.80 -15.76 1.30
N TYR A 55 -4.26 -16.79 2.02
CA TYR A 55 -3.69 -17.17 3.29
C TYR A 55 -2.22 -17.61 3.17
N LYS A 56 -1.86 -18.32 2.10
CA LYS A 56 -0.46 -18.73 1.84
C LYS A 56 0.45 -17.53 1.65
N THR A 57 -0.03 -16.49 0.97
CA THR A 57 0.69 -15.21 0.82
C THR A 57 0.84 -14.53 2.18
N ALA A 58 -0.22 -14.47 2.98
CA ALA A 58 -0.16 -13.92 4.33
C ALA A 58 0.84 -14.66 5.24
N LEU A 59 0.91 -16.00 5.14
CA LEU A 59 1.91 -16.80 5.85
C LEU A 59 3.34 -16.48 5.41
N GLY A 60 3.59 -16.35 4.10
CA GLY A 60 4.91 -15.99 3.58
C GLY A 60 5.35 -14.59 4.04
N ILE A 61 4.44 -13.63 4.04
CA ILE A 61 4.69 -12.28 4.57
C ILE A 61 4.92 -12.34 6.09
N THR A 62 4.13 -13.13 6.82
CA THR A 62 4.29 -13.31 8.27
C THR A 62 5.68 -13.85 8.60
N GLN A 63 6.12 -14.90 7.91
CA GLN A 63 7.47 -15.47 8.07
C GLN A 63 8.56 -14.46 7.77
N LEU A 64 8.41 -13.70 6.67
CA LEU A 64 9.33 -12.63 6.31
C LEU A 64 9.44 -11.59 7.43
N LEU A 65 8.33 -11.06 7.92
CA LEU A 65 8.34 -10.04 8.98
C LEU A 65 8.92 -10.61 10.28
N GLN A 66 8.53 -11.82 10.68
CA GLN A 66 9.07 -12.49 11.86
C GLN A 66 10.59 -12.71 11.78
N SER A 67 11.16 -12.83 10.58
CA SER A 67 12.62 -12.93 10.42
C SER A 67 13.38 -11.66 10.88
N TYR A 68 12.70 -10.51 10.98
CA TYR A 68 13.24 -9.29 11.57
C TYR A 68 13.03 -9.20 13.09
N GLY A 69 12.51 -10.26 13.72
CA GLY A 69 12.29 -10.34 15.18
C GLY A 69 11.04 -9.62 15.68
N VAL A 70 10.10 -9.25 14.80
CA VAL A 70 8.84 -8.59 15.19
C VAL A 70 7.69 -9.58 15.34
N ARG A 71 6.71 -9.25 16.18
CA ARG A 71 5.48 -10.03 16.30
C ARG A 71 4.52 -9.66 15.17
N VAL A 72 3.85 -10.66 14.60
CA VAL A 72 2.80 -10.45 13.60
C VAL A 72 1.48 -10.98 14.15
N VAL A 73 0.42 -10.19 14.00
CA VAL A 73 -0.95 -10.53 14.35
C VAL A 73 -1.77 -10.47 13.06
N LEU A 74 -2.44 -11.58 12.73
CA LEU A 74 -3.36 -11.59 11.60
C LEU A 74 -4.61 -10.76 11.95
N MET A 75 -4.80 -9.66 11.24
CA MET A 75 -6.04 -8.89 11.29
C MET A 75 -7.05 -9.55 10.34
N ASP A 76 -7.60 -10.69 10.77
CA ASP A 76 -8.56 -11.45 9.98
C ASP A 76 -9.85 -10.65 9.78
N TYR A 77 -10.07 -10.15 8.56
CA TYR A 77 -11.22 -9.27 8.31
C TYR A 77 -12.57 -9.98 8.44
N ASN A 78 -12.64 -11.30 8.26
CA ASN A 78 -13.87 -12.06 8.47
C ASN A 78 -14.16 -12.22 9.97
N VAL A 79 -13.11 -12.46 10.77
CA VAL A 79 -13.23 -12.51 12.24
C VAL A 79 -13.62 -11.14 12.79
N ILE A 80 -12.97 -10.06 12.35
CA ILE A 80 -13.33 -8.70 12.74
C ILE A 80 -14.79 -8.40 12.37
N MET A 81 -15.25 -8.79 11.19
CA MET A 81 -16.65 -8.60 10.80
C MET A 81 -17.63 -9.45 11.60
N GLN A 82 -17.20 -10.58 12.16
CA GLN A 82 -17.99 -11.32 13.14
C GLN A 82 -18.08 -10.56 14.47
N LEU A 83 -16.97 -10.00 14.97
CA LEU A 83 -16.97 -9.14 16.17
C LEU A 83 -17.88 -7.92 16.00
N VAL A 84 -17.91 -7.32 14.81
CA VAL A 84 -18.87 -6.26 14.43
C VAL A 84 -20.31 -6.74 14.59
N LYS A 85 -20.66 -7.90 14.04
CA LYS A 85 -22.02 -8.45 14.18
C LYS A 85 -22.38 -8.69 15.65
N ASP A 86 -21.46 -9.23 16.43
CA ASP A 86 -21.68 -9.55 17.84
C ASP A 86 -21.90 -8.29 18.67
N GLU A 87 -21.14 -7.21 18.41
CA GLU A 87 -21.31 -5.93 19.10
C GLU A 87 -22.64 -5.26 18.72
N ILE A 88 -23.08 -5.33 17.46
CA ILE A 88 -24.41 -4.85 17.04
C ILE A 88 -25.51 -5.58 17.83
N VAL A 89 -25.43 -6.91 17.93
CA VAL A 89 -26.41 -7.72 18.68
C VAL A 89 -26.42 -7.32 20.16
N LYS A 90 -25.26 -7.11 20.76
CA LYS A 90 -25.11 -6.70 22.15
C LYS A 90 -25.71 -5.31 22.40
N ILE A 91 -25.43 -4.33 21.54
CA ILE A 91 -25.97 -2.97 21.69
C ILE A 91 -27.49 -2.98 21.51
N ASN A 92 -28.02 -3.65 20.48
CA ASN A 92 -29.46 -3.73 20.23
C ASN A 92 -30.25 -4.44 21.36
N LYS A 93 -29.61 -5.39 22.07
CA LYS A 93 -30.19 -6.00 23.28
C LYS A 93 -30.21 -5.04 24.47
N THR A 94 -29.19 -4.20 24.60
CA THR A 94 -29.02 -3.27 25.73
C THR A 94 -29.95 -2.06 25.61
N TYR A 95 -30.05 -1.48 24.41
CA TYR A 95 -30.94 -0.36 24.13
C TYR A 95 -32.18 -0.89 23.43
N LYS A 96 -33.28 -1.08 24.17
CA LYS A 96 -34.59 -1.53 23.64
C LYS A 96 -34.96 -0.77 22.35
N ALA A 97 -34.64 -1.38 21.19
CA ALA A 97 -35.08 -1.14 19.81
C ALA A 97 -35.14 0.28 19.21
N ASN A 98 -34.78 1.37 19.90
CA ASN A 98 -35.00 2.72 19.37
C ASN A 98 -33.90 3.26 18.44
N CYS A 99 -32.77 2.57 18.28
CA CYS A 99 -31.72 2.96 17.34
C CYS A 99 -31.15 1.72 16.62
N LYS A 100 -31.36 1.64 15.29
CA LYS A 100 -30.85 0.53 14.47
C LYS A 100 -29.42 0.86 14.05
N ILE A 101 -28.45 0.35 14.80
CA ILE A 101 -27.03 0.50 14.50
C ILE A 101 -26.65 -0.39 13.32
N SER A 102 -25.90 0.17 12.38
CA SER A 102 -25.34 -0.54 11.22
C SER A 102 -23.88 -0.92 11.45
N ARG A 103 -23.35 -1.82 10.62
CA ARG A 103 -21.92 -2.16 10.61
C ARG A 103 -21.01 -0.94 10.38
N TYR A 104 -21.48 0.06 9.63
CA TYR A 104 -20.68 1.24 9.32
C TYR A 104 -20.49 2.15 10.54
N ASP A 105 -21.41 2.07 11.50
CA ASP A 105 -21.40 2.91 12.71
C ASP A 105 -20.41 2.38 13.77
N ILE A 106 -20.09 1.08 13.73
CA ILE A 106 -19.32 0.41 14.78
C ILE A 106 -18.02 -0.24 14.30
N ILE A 107 -17.81 -0.41 12.99
CA ILE A 107 -16.60 -1.09 12.50
C ILE A 107 -15.32 -0.37 12.94
N GLU A 108 -15.32 0.96 13.00
CA GLU A 108 -14.18 1.76 13.43
C GLU A 108 -13.82 1.47 14.89
N SER A 109 -14.80 1.43 15.79
CA SER A 109 -14.55 1.14 17.21
C SER A 109 -14.13 -0.30 17.45
N VAL A 110 -14.68 -1.27 16.71
CA VAL A 110 -14.28 -2.67 16.80
C VAL A 110 -12.85 -2.88 16.30
N VAL A 111 -12.48 -2.27 15.18
CA VAL A 111 -11.10 -2.34 14.66
C VAL A 111 -10.12 -1.67 15.61
N LEU A 112 -10.46 -0.50 16.16
CA LEU A 112 -9.62 0.18 17.14
C LEU A 112 -9.39 -0.69 18.38
N LYS A 113 -10.46 -1.27 18.93
CA LYS A 113 -10.37 -2.17 20.08
C LYS A 113 -9.49 -3.39 19.78
N PHE A 114 -9.62 -3.99 18.59
CA PHE A 114 -8.76 -5.10 18.16
C PHE A 114 -7.27 -4.68 18.11
N ILE A 115 -6.99 -3.49 17.56
CA ILE A 115 -5.63 -2.93 17.52
C ILE A 115 -5.06 -2.77 18.94
N GLU A 116 -5.84 -2.20 19.86
CA GLU A 116 -5.45 -1.97 21.25
C GLU A 116 -5.22 -3.29 22.02
N GLU A 117 -6.16 -4.24 21.93
CA GLU A 117 -6.06 -5.54 22.60
C GLU A 117 -4.82 -6.34 22.18
N HIS A 118 -4.39 -6.15 20.94
CA HIS A 118 -3.20 -6.82 20.39
C HIS A 118 -1.94 -5.96 20.41
N ASN A 119 -1.99 -4.73 20.93
CA ASN A 119 -0.90 -3.76 20.93
C ASN A 119 -0.29 -3.51 19.54
N ILE A 120 -1.12 -3.50 18.50
CA ILE A 120 -0.68 -3.31 17.12
C ILE A 120 -0.22 -1.85 16.92
N ASN A 121 1.04 -1.68 16.50
CA ASN A 121 1.64 -0.36 16.26
C ASN A 121 2.18 -0.19 14.81
N ARG A 122 2.04 -1.23 14.00
CA ARG A 122 2.30 -1.24 12.56
C ARG A 122 1.17 -1.98 11.86
N ILE A 123 0.68 -1.51 10.73
CA ILE A 123 -0.32 -2.24 9.95
C ILE A 123 0.18 -2.42 8.52
N PHE A 124 0.15 -3.65 8.03
CA PHE A 124 0.46 -3.99 6.65
C PHE A 124 -0.81 -4.49 5.94
N ILE A 125 -1.17 -3.78 4.87
CA ILE A 125 -2.23 -4.16 3.92
C ILE A 125 -1.57 -4.67 2.63
N PRO A 126 -1.50 -6.00 2.40
CA PRO A 126 -0.85 -6.58 1.24
C PRO A 126 -1.68 -6.40 -0.04
N GLY A 127 -1.15 -6.89 -1.17
CA GLY A 127 -1.91 -6.98 -2.42
C GLY A 127 -3.19 -7.82 -2.29
N ASN A 128 -4.12 -7.60 -3.21
CA ASN A 128 -5.35 -8.39 -3.32
C ASN A 128 -5.44 -8.99 -4.72
N HIS A 129 -6.00 -10.19 -4.84
CA HIS A 129 -6.29 -10.78 -6.15
C HIS A 129 -7.44 -10.04 -6.85
N TYR A 130 -8.42 -9.59 -6.06
CA TYR A 130 -9.55 -8.85 -6.58
C TYR A 130 -9.23 -7.36 -6.72
N ASN A 131 -9.75 -6.81 -7.79
CA ASN A 131 -9.69 -5.41 -8.15
C ASN A 131 -10.69 -4.60 -7.32
N ILE A 132 -10.43 -3.30 -7.18
CA ILE A 132 -11.28 -2.35 -6.46
C ILE A 132 -12.39 -1.82 -7.36
N SER A 133 -12.06 -1.46 -8.61
CA SER A 133 -12.97 -0.70 -9.49
C SER A 133 -13.52 -1.49 -10.67
N SER A 134 -12.97 -2.66 -10.96
CA SER A 134 -13.30 -3.43 -12.16
C SER A 134 -13.18 -4.93 -11.92
N LEU A 135 -13.71 -5.74 -12.84
CA LEU A 135 -13.68 -7.20 -12.68
C LEU A 135 -12.24 -7.77 -12.68
N PRO A 136 -11.95 -8.85 -11.91
CA PRO A 136 -12.86 -9.48 -10.94
C PRO A 136 -12.92 -8.63 -9.65
N ILE A 137 -14.13 -8.25 -9.24
CA ILE A 137 -14.38 -7.54 -7.97
C ILE A 137 -14.54 -8.60 -6.88
N ALA A 138 -14.10 -8.28 -5.66
CA ALA A 138 -14.21 -9.19 -4.53
C ALA A 138 -15.66 -9.61 -4.28
N PRO A 139 -15.95 -10.90 -4.01
CA PRO A 139 -17.29 -11.34 -3.67
C PRO A 139 -17.75 -10.78 -2.30
N SER A 140 -16.81 -10.40 -1.42
CA SER A 140 -17.08 -9.71 -0.16
C SER A 140 -16.38 -8.34 -0.10
N LEU A 141 -17.10 -7.34 0.42
CA LEU A 141 -16.58 -5.99 0.69
C LEU A 141 -15.86 -5.89 2.04
N ASP A 142 -15.82 -6.96 2.85
CA ASP A 142 -15.37 -6.92 4.24
C ASP A 142 -13.93 -6.44 4.39
N ARG A 143 -13.01 -6.93 3.54
CA ARG A 143 -11.62 -6.46 3.49
C ARG A 143 -11.52 -4.95 3.28
N GLN A 144 -12.34 -4.40 2.36
CA GLN A 144 -12.34 -2.96 2.10
C GLN A 144 -12.96 -2.17 3.24
N LEU A 145 -13.98 -2.72 3.93
CA LEU A 145 -14.56 -2.08 5.11
C LEU A 145 -13.55 -1.99 6.26
N VAL A 146 -12.81 -3.06 6.53
CA VAL A 146 -11.75 -3.06 7.54
C VAL A 146 -10.61 -2.10 7.12
N THR A 147 -10.24 -2.09 5.83
CA THR A 147 -9.25 -1.13 5.29
C THR A 147 -9.71 0.31 5.51
N ASN A 148 -10.98 0.62 5.21
CA ASN A 148 -11.55 1.96 5.43
C ASN A 148 -11.49 2.37 6.91
N ALA A 149 -11.82 1.45 7.83
CA ALA A 149 -11.75 1.69 9.26
C ALA A 149 -10.31 1.96 9.73
N VAL A 150 -9.34 1.14 9.29
CA VAL A 150 -7.90 1.34 9.59
C VAL A 150 -7.43 2.71 9.12
N VAL A 151 -7.73 3.10 7.89
CA VAL A 151 -7.33 4.40 7.34
C VAL A 151 -7.91 5.55 8.17
N LYS A 152 -9.19 5.48 8.56
CA LYS A 152 -9.82 6.48 9.42
C LYS A 152 -9.18 6.58 10.80
N ILE A 153 -8.91 5.44 11.45
CA ILE A 153 -8.24 5.38 12.76
C ILE A 153 -6.88 6.07 12.67
N ILE A 154 -6.06 5.72 11.69
CA ILE A 154 -4.71 6.27 11.56
C ILE A 154 -4.76 7.77 11.26
N HIS A 155 -5.64 8.20 10.38
CA HIS A 155 -5.72 9.60 9.99
C HIS A 155 -6.32 10.52 11.06
N ASN A 156 -7.33 10.04 11.79
CA ASN A 156 -8.16 10.88 12.66
C ASN A 156 -7.91 10.65 14.16
N GLN A 157 -7.37 9.50 14.55
CA GLN A 157 -7.27 9.11 15.96
C GLN A 157 -5.84 8.79 16.41
N ASN A 158 -5.08 8.01 15.63
CA ASN A 158 -3.75 7.55 16.01
C ASN A 158 -2.79 7.47 14.82
N HIS A 159 -2.15 8.59 14.48
CA HIS A 159 -1.14 8.65 13.41
C HIS A 159 0.20 7.98 13.77
N CYS A 160 0.36 7.48 15.00
CA CYS A 160 1.58 6.80 15.45
C CYS A 160 1.63 5.33 15.05
N ILE A 161 0.52 4.79 14.52
CA ILE A 161 0.52 3.49 13.86
C ILE A 161 1.04 3.68 12.44
N HIS A 162 2.17 3.06 12.10
CA HIS A 162 2.68 3.15 10.74
C HIS A 162 1.89 2.20 9.84
N LEU A 163 1.59 2.68 8.63
CA LEU A 163 0.82 1.95 7.63
C LEU A 163 1.70 1.63 6.44
N LEU A 164 1.67 0.39 5.99
CA LEU A 164 2.22 -0.04 4.70
C LEU A 164 1.08 -0.62 3.87
N GLY A 165 1.01 -0.20 2.60
CA GLY A 165 0.03 -0.65 1.63
C GLY A 165 0.74 -1.06 0.37
N VAL A 166 0.50 -2.28 -0.10
CA VAL A 166 1.12 -2.80 -1.33
C VAL A 166 0.05 -3.22 -2.33
N CYS A 167 0.20 -2.82 -3.58
CA CYS A 167 -0.68 -3.15 -4.71
C CYS A 167 -2.16 -2.89 -4.38
N GLY A 168 -2.99 -3.92 -4.26
CA GLY A 168 -4.39 -3.79 -3.82
C GLY A 168 -4.56 -3.13 -2.44
N GLY A 169 -3.55 -3.18 -1.57
CA GLY A 169 -3.51 -2.42 -0.31
C GLY A 169 -3.37 -0.91 -0.52
N LEU A 170 -2.45 -0.47 -1.37
CA LEU A 170 -2.34 0.93 -1.80
C LEU A 170 -3.67 1.41 -2.39
N GLN A 171 -4.22 0.63 -3.33
CA GLN A 171 -5.48 0.96 -4.00
C GLN A 171 -6.64 1.06 -3.02
N GLY A 172 -6.73 0.15 -2.05
CA GLY A 172 -7.74 0.17 -1.00
C GLY A 172 -7.62 1.40 -0.09
N ILE A 173 -6.40 1.82 0.27
CA ILE A 173 -6.15 3.04 1.07
C ILE A 173 -6.56 4.29 0.30
N MET A 174 -6.19 4.37 -0.97
CA MET A 174 -6.57 5.49 -1.84
C MET A 174 -8.09 5.56 -2.04
N TYR A 175 -8.72 4.42 -2.32
CA TYR A 175 -10.17 4.32 -2.44
C TYR A 175 -10.90 4.75 -1.16
N ALA A 176 -10.39 4.40 0.02
CA ALA A 176 -10.95 4.83 1.31
C ALA A 176 -10.97 6.37 1.47
N ASN A 177 -10.03 7.07 0.84
CA ASN A 177 -9.95 8.53 0.81
C ASN A 177 -10.67 9.15 -0.42
N GLY A 178 -11.44 8.34 -1.15
CA GLY A 178 -12.18 8.75 -2.34
C GLY A 178 -11.29 9.08 -3.53
N ILE A 179 -10.04 8.62 -3.55
CA ILE A 179 -9.17 8.70 -4.72
C ILE A 179 -9.61 7.62 -5.72
N LYS A 180 -9.73 8.01 -6.98
CA LYS A 180 -10.20 7.12 -8.04
C LYS A 180 -9.11 6.10 -8.40
N ILE A 181 -9.52 4.84 -8.42
CA ILE A 181 -8.77 3.69 -8.97
C ILE A 181 -9.40 3.33 -10.31
N THR A 182 -8.57 2.97 -11.29
CA THR A 182 -9.03 2.58 -12.63
C THR A 182 -8.09 1.54 -13.22
N ARG A 183 -8.48 0.93 -14.35
CA ARG A 183 -7.59 -0.01 -15.05
C ARG A 183 -6.40 0.71 -15.65
N VAL A 184 -5.25 0.05 -15.64
CA VAL A 184 -4.02 0.55 -16.27
C VAL A 184 -4.25 0.90 -17.75
N LYS A 185 -5.02 0.07 -18.48
CA LYS A 185 -5.38 0.31 -19.89
C LYS A 185 -6.13 1.63 -20.14
N ASP A 186 -6.76 2.19 -19.11
CA ASP A 186 -7.50 3.45 -19.20
C ASP A 186 -6.60 4.65 -18.86
N ILE A 187 -5.40 4.39 -18.32
CA ILE A 187 -4.35 5.37 -18.02
C ILE A 187 -3.36 5.45 -19.20
N VAL A 188 -2.93 4.29 -19.71
CA VAL A 188 -1.91 4.17 -20.77
C VAL A 188 -2.54 3.77 -22.11
N ASN A 189 -2.01 4.29 -23.22
CA ASN A 189 -2.57 4.09 -24.56
C ASN A 189 -1.84 3.00 -25.37
N SER A 190 -1.27 1.99 -24.71
CA SER A 190 -0.42 0.97 -25.35
C SER A 190 -0.60 -0.39 -24.69
N ASP A 191 -0.89 -1.43 -25.48
CA ASP A 191 -0.99 -2.80 -24.97
C ASP A 191 0.34 -3.32 -24.41
N ILE A 192 1.47 -2.83 -24.93
CA ILE A 192 2.80 -3.18 -24.43
C ILE A 192 3.00 -2.57 -23.04
N SER A 193 2.58 -1.32 -22.84
CA SER A 193 2.58 -0.66 -21.53
C SER A 193 1.70 -1.41 -20.54
N VAL A 194 0.46 -1.75 -20.93
CA VAL A 194 -0.44 -2.54 -20.07
C VAL A 194 0.19 -3.87 -19.66
N LYS A 195 0.84 -4.58 -20.60
CA LYS A 195 1.53 -5.85 -20.29
C LYS A 195 2.73 -5.66 -19.37
N SER A 196 3.39 -4.50 -19.40
CA SER A 196 4.54 -4.23 -18.55
C SER A 196 4.19 -4.17 -17.05
N HIS A 197 2.93 -3.86 -16.71
CA HIS A 197 2.39 -3.88 -15.34
C HIS A 197 1.88 -5.26 -14.88
N THR A 198 1.95 -6.25 -15.75
CA THR A 198 1.63 -7.66 -15.41
C THR A 198 2.81 -8.58 -15.73
N VAL A 199 4.01 -8.01 -15.86
CA VAL A 199 5.22 -8.70 -16.34
C VAL A 199 5.66 -9.83 -15.41
N SER A 200 5.33 -9.75 -14.12
CA SER A 200 5.67 -10.75 -13.12
C SER A 200 4.56 -11.81 -12.92
N MET A 201 3.44 -11.69 -13.62
CA MET A 201 2.41 -12.74 -13.63
C MET A 201 2.89 -14.00 -14.38
N PRO A 202 2.40 -15.20 -14.02
CA PRO A 202 1.39 -15.49 -13.00
C PRO A 202 1.93 -15.61 -11.56
N ASP A 203 3.24 -15.69 -11.36
CA ASP A 203 3.84 -15.88 -10.03
C ASP A 203 4.92 -14.83 -9.72
N PRO A 204 4.51 -13.66 -9.17
CA PRO A 204 5.45 -12.56 -8.89
C PRO A 204 6.43 -12.86 -7.75
N ARG A 205 6.27 -14.00 -7.06
CA ARG A 205 7.18 -14.49 -5.99
C ARG A 205 8.29 -15.38 -6.54
N SER A 206 8.18 -15.81 -7.80
CA SER A 206 9.16 -16.68 -8.45
C SER A 206 10.55 -16.07 -8.38
N VAL A 207 11.57 -16.92 -8.25
CA VAL A 207 12.97 -16.48 -8.29
C VAL A 207 13.33 -15.84 -9.63
N TYR A 208 12.61 -16.22 -10.70
CA TYR A 208 12.78 -15.70 -12.06
C TYR A 208 11.70 -14.67 -12.44
N ALA A 209 10.95 -14.11 -11.48
CA ALA A 209 9.95 -13.10 -11.77
C ALA A 209 10.59 -11.91 -12.50
N ASN A 210 10.04 -11.51 -13.63
CA ASN A 210 10.48 -10.32 -14.35
C ASN A 210 10.26 -9.08 -13.48
N LEU A 211 11.04 -8.04 -13.72
CA LEU A 211 10.97 -6.79 -12.96
C LEU A 211 10.56 -5.64 -13.89
N HIS A 212 9.71 -4.76 -13.37
CA HIS A 212 9.28 -3.53 -14.02
C HIS A 212 10.15 -2.36 -13.58
N LYS A 213 10.46 -1.45 -14.52
CA LYS A 213 11.34 -0.30 -14.29
C LYS A 213 10.54 0.87 -13.73
N ILE A 214 11.01 1.42 -12.61
CA ILE A 214 10.32 2.47 -11.87
C ILE A 214 11.31 3.60 -11.57
N LYS A 215 10.84 4.84 -11.66
CA LYS A 215 11.62 6.04 -11.35
C LYS A 215 11.13 6.64 -10.03
N ILE A 216 12.04 6.76 -9.06
CA ILE A 216 11.82 7.46 -7.80
C ILE A 216 11.94 8.98 -8.03
N PHE A 217 11.06 9.75 -7.42
CA PHE A 217 11.15 11.21 -7.40
C PHE A 217 11.97 11.71 -6.21
N PRO A 218 12.77 12.77 -6.40
CA PRO A 218 13.60 13.34 -5.34
C PRO A 218 12.75 13.97 -4.22
N ASN A 219 13.38 14.26 -3.08
CA ASN A 219 12.75 14.88 -1.91
C ASN A 219 11.58 14.06 -1.33
N THR A 220 11.67 12.74 -1.47
CA THR A 220 10.74 11.75 -0.94
C THR A 220 11.49 10.88 0.07
N ARG A 221 10.78 10.30 1.03
CA ARG A 221 11.36 9.33 1.96
C ARG A 221 11.95 8.13 1.20
N LEU A 222 11.25 7.64 0.17
CA LEU A 222 11.74 6.57 -0.70
C LEU A 222 13.06 6.93 -1.38
N SER A 223 13.20 8.18 -1.84
CA SER A 223 14.47 8.69 -2.40
C SER A 223 15.59 8.68 -1.38
N ASN A 224 15.32 9.09 -0.13
CA ASN A 224 16.32 9.06 0.94
C ASN A 224 16.79 7.62 1.23
N ILE A 225 15.86 6.66 1.34
CA ILE A 225 16.19 5.24 1.51
C ILE A 225 17.09 4.75 0.36
N ALA A 226 16.75 5.08 -0.89
CA ALA A 226 17.54 4.67 -2.05
C ALA A 226 18.94 5.32 -2.09
N VAL A 227 19.05 6.59 -1.65
CA VAL A 227 20.33 7.34 -1.57
C VAL A 227 21.24 6.74 -0.49
N ASP A 228 20.70 6.40 0.68
CA ASP A 228 21.48 5.83 1.79
C ASP A 228 22.16 4.51 1.41
N LEU A 229 21.49 3.73 0.55
CA LEU A 229 22.05 2.49 0.00
C LEU A 229 23.02 2.72 -1.17
N LYS A 230 23.19 3.97 -1.62
CA LYS A 230 24.00 4.37 -2.79
C LYS A 230 23.56 3.68 -4.08
N LEU A 231 22.28 3.31 -4.20
CA LEU A 231 21.81 2.35 -5.21
C LEU A 231 21.50 2.93 -6.59
N ALA A 232 21.42 4.25 -6.77
CA ALA A 232 21.21 4.81 -8.10
C ALA A 232 21.51 6.31 -8.15
N LYS A 233 22.46 6.73 -8.99
CA LYS A 233 22.63 8.16 -9.36
C LYS A 233 21.41 8.70 -10.09
N ASP A 234 20.64 7.84 -10.74
CA ASP A 234 19.49 8.16 -11.59
C ASP A 234 18.13 7.85 -10.95
N GLN A 235 18.10 7.34 -9.71
CA GLN A 235 16.87 7.04 -8.96
C GLN A 235 15.96 6.03 -9.69
N ILE A 236 16.55 5.08 -10.43
CA ILE A 236 15.84 4.02 -11.15
C ILE A 236 15.92 2.71 -10.37
N ILE A 237 14.78 2.04 -10.23
CA ILE A 237 14.63 0.77 -9.49
C ILE A 237 13.83 -0.24 -10.31
N TYR A 238 13.92 -1.52 -9.92
CA TYR A 238 13.27 -2.62 -10.65
C TYR A 238 12.53 -3.55 -9.70
N PHE A 239 11.20 -3.63 -9.76
CA PHE A 239 10.42 -4.45 -8.81
C PHE A 239 9.43 -5.38 -9.52
N PRO A 240 9.00 -6.47 -8.87
CA PRO A 240 7.92 -7.30 -9.38
C PRO A 240 6.64 -6.48 -9.49
N ASP A 241 6.00 -6.61 -10.64
CA ASP A 241 4.80 -5.88 -11.00
C ASP A 241 3.75 -6.85 -11.57
N ALA A 242 2.58 -6.85 -10.93
CA ALA A 242 1.51 -7.80 -11.15
C ALA A 242 0.13 -7.19 -10.82
N HIS A 243 -0.20 -6.03 -11.42
CA HIS A 243 -1.50 -5.39 -11.23
C HIS A 243 -2.18 -5.01 -12.55
N SER A 244 -3.51 -4.97 -12.52
CA SER A 244 -4.34 -4.53 -13.67
C SER A 244 -5.03 -3.18 -13.45
N GLU A 245 -5.02 -2.71 -12.20
CA GLU A 245 -5.54 -1.41 -11.77
C GLU A 245 -4.43 -0.58 -11.14
N ALA A 246 -4.60 0.73 -11.16
CA ALA A 246 -3.74 1.68 -10.48
C ALA A 246 -4.54 2.94 -10.13
N ILE A 247 -3.91 3.86 -9.43
CA ILE A 247 -4.46 5.20 -9.18
C ILE A 247 -4.62 5.92 -10.52
N ASP A 248 -5.79 6.50 -10.78
CA ASP A 248 -6.03 7.31 -11.97
C ASP A 248 -5.15 8.58 -11.89
N SER A 249 -4.23 8.75 -12.84
CA SER A 249 -3.27 9.86 -12.86
C SER A 249 -3.79 11.14 -13.53
N ASN A 250 -5.11 11.25 -13.75
CA ASN A 250 -5.71 12.50 -14.20
C ASN A 250 -5.50 13.64 -13.19
N VAL A 251 -5.51 14.88 -13.70
CA VAL A 251 -5.14 16.08 -12.92
C VAL A 251 -6.04 16.27 -11.70
N GLU A 252 -7.35 16.06 -11.82
CA GLU A 252 -8.29 16.24 -10.71
C GLU A 252 -7.99 15.27 -9.56
N ASN A 253 -7.75 13.99 -9.88
CA ASN A 253 -7.47 12.95 -8.90
C ASN A 253 -6.11 13.18 -8.23
N VAL A 254 -5.08 13.57 -9.01
CA VAL A 254 -3.75 13.93 -8.49
C VAL A 254 -3.82 15.16 -7.57
N MET A 255 -4.57 16.21 -7.95
CA MET A 255 -4.77 17.37 -7.08
C MET A 255 -5.50 17.01 -5.80
N LYS A 256 -6.49 16.12 -5.86
CA LYS A 256 -7.17 15.61 -4.66
C LYS A 256 -6.20 14.89 -3.73
N MET A 257 -5.28 14.06 -4.25
CA MET A 257 -4.25 13.41 -3.45
C MET A 257 -3.36 14.42 -2.73
N TYR A 258 -2.84 15.43 -3.45
CA TYR A 258 -2.02 16.47 -2.85
C TYR A 258 -2.76 17.25 -1.76
N ASN A 259 -4.03 17.58 -1.97
CA ASN A 259 -4.87 18.27 -0.97
C ASN A 259 -5.11 17.44 0.30
N LEU A 260 -5.07 16.12 0.20
CA LEU A 260 -5.15 15.21 1.35
C LEU A 260 -3.79 15.04 2.07
N GLY A 261 -2.72 15.63 1.53
CA GLY A 261 -1.37 15.56 2.07
C GLY A 261 -0.55 14.38 1.54
N TYR A 262 -0.94 13.77 0.42
CA TYR A 262 -0.13 12.76 -0.25
C TYR A 262 0.87 13.39 -1.21
N LYS A 263 1.97 12.69 -1.47
CA LYS A 263 2.96 12.99 -2.51
C LYS A 263 3.19 11.78 -3.38
N ILE A 264 3.40 12.00 -4.68
CA ILE A 264 3.86 10.94 -5.57
C ILE A 264 5.35 10.73 -5.32
N ALA A 265 5.72 9.51 -4.95
CA ALA A 265 7.09 9.14 -4.62
C ALA A 265 7.81 8.40 -5.74
N ALA A 266 7.07 7.67 -6.59
CA ALA A 266 7.62 7.01 -7.77
C ALA A 266 6.58 6.83 -8.88
N MET A 267 7.05 6.72 -10.12
CA MET A 267 6.23 6.45 -11.31
C MET A 267 6.94 5.50 -12.28
N SER A 268 6.16 4.78 -13.08
CA SER A 268 6.64 4.08 -14.27
C SER A 268 6.97 5.05 -15.40
N GLU A 269 7.65 4.59 -16.46
CA GLU A 269 7.99 5.42 -17.62
C GLU A 269 6.77 5.88 -18.43
N ASP A 270 5.65 5.15 -18.34
CA ASP A 270 4.41 5.46 -19.05
C ASP A 270 3.40 6.26 -18.22
N GLY A 271 3.80 6.69 -17.01
CA GLY A 271 3.04 7.66 -16.21
C GLY A 271 2.03 7.03 -15.24
N VAL A 272 2.18 5.75 -14.92
CA VAL A 272 1.46 5.11 -13.81
C VAL A 272 2.16 5.45 -12.49
N ILE A 273 1.36 5.74 -11.46
CA ILE A 273 1.86 6.05 -10.12
C ILE A 273 2.22 4.74 -9.41
N GLU A 274 3.48 4.61 -9.02
CA GLU A 274 4.06 3.37 -8.50
C GLU A 274 4.34 3.41 -7.00
N ALA A 275 4.55 4.61 -6.45
CA ALA A 275 4.63 4.80 -5.01
C ALA A 275 4.10 6.17 -4.61
N ILE A 276 3.53 6.26 -3.42
CA ILE A 276 3.09 7.51 -2.81
C ILE A 276 3.48 7.56 -1.34
N GLU A 277 3.65 8.76 -0.83
CA GLU A 277 3.92 9.05 0.57
C GLU A 277 2.79 9.87 1.16
N ASP A 278 2.41 9.62 2.41
CA ASP A 278 1.48 10.51 3.13
C ASP A 278 2.20 11.53 4.01
N LYS A 279 1.40 12.46 4.55
CA LYS A 279 1.86 13.50 5.48
C LYS A 279 2.40 12.98 6.82
N TYR A 280 2.19 11.70 7.13
CA TYR A 280 2.68 11.00 8.33
C TYR A 280 3.95 10.16 8.03
N GLY A 281 4.48 10.26 6.81
CA GLY A 281 5.70 9.58 6.38
C GLY A 281 5.52 8.09 6.06
N ASN A 282 4.28 7.59 5.95
CA ASN A 282 4.03 6.26 5.44
C ASN A 282 4.27 6.22 3.93
N ILE A 283 4.79 5.09 3.42
CA ILE A 283 4.99 4.86 1.99
C ILE A 283 4.09 3.70 1.55
N TYR A 284 3.44 3.89 0.41
CA TYR A 284 2.55 2.89 -0.19
C TYR A 284 3.01 2.61 -1.61
N PHE A 285 3.00 1.34 -2.01
CA PHE A 285 3.61 0.86 -3.25
C PHE A 285 2.57 0.16 -4.12
N GLN A 286 2.65 0.33 -5.43
CA GLN A 286 1.86 -0.41 -6.40
C GLN A 286 2.59 -1.72 -6.79
N PHE A 287 3.92 -1.69 -6.84
CA PHE A 287 4.81 -2.84 -6.97
C PHE A 287 5.03 -3.60 -5.64
N HIS A 288 5.69 -4.76 -5.70
CA HIS A 288 5.77 -5.71 -4.60
C HIS A 288 7.18 -5.89 -3.98
N PRO A 289 7.60 -5.05 -3.02
CA PRO A 289 8.87 -5.24 -2.30
C PRO A 289 8.88 -6.52 -1.45
N GLU A 290 7.76 -6.90 -0.86
CA GLU A 290 7.60 -8.12 -0.07
C GLU A 290 7.82 -9.39 -0.90
N TYR A 291 7.40 -9.38 -2.16
CA TYR A 291 7.60 -10.53 -3.04
C TYR A 291 9.05 -10.70 -3.47
N LEU A 292 9.85 -9.64 -3.54
CA LEU A 292 11.30 -9.81 -3.72
C LEU A 292 11.92 -10.50 -2.51
N MET A 293 11.51 -10.09 -1.30
CA MET A 293 12.11 -10.56 -0.07
C MET A 293 11.74 -12.01 0.29
N ILE A 294 10.59 -12.51 -0.17
CA ILE A 294 10.25 -13.94 -0.04
C ILE A 294 11.23 -14.79 -0.86
N ASN A 295 11.99 -15.68 -0.19
CA ASN A 295 13.06 -16.50 -0.78
C ASN A 295 14.19 -15.65 -1.42
N ALA A 296 14.50 -14.48 -0.86
CA ALA A 296 15.54 -13.58 -1.37
C ALA A 296 16.90 -14.27 -1.54
N GLU A 297 17.24 -15.20 -0.64
CA GLU A 297 18.49 -15.97 -0.67
C GLU A 297 18.68 -16.77 -1.96
N ARG A 298 17.58 -17.13 -2.64
CA ARG A 298 17.60 -17.86 -3.92
C ARG A 298 17.58 -16.93 -5.14
N LYS A 299 17.43 -15.62 -4.91
CA LYS A 299 17.33 -14.59 -5.95
C LYS A 299 18.61 -13.77 -6.09
N PHE A 300 19.47 -13.80 -5.07
CA PHE A 300 20.78 -13.15 -5.11
C PHE A 300 21.70 -13.81 -6.14
N GLY A 301 22.53 -12.99 -6.81
CA GLY A 301 23.53 -13.44 -7.76
C GLY A 301 22.99 -13.74 -9.17
N ASP A 302 21.70 -13.49 -9.41
CA ASP A 302 21.09 -13.58 -10.75
C ASP A 302 21.56 -12.41 -11.64
N ASN A 303 21.50 -11.18 -11.12
CA ASN A 303 21.86 -9.94 -11.82
C ASN A 303 21.99 -8.78 -10.81
N THR A 304 22.98 -7.90 -10.98
CA THR A 304 23.19 -6.64 -10.24
C THR A 304 21.91 -5.83 -9.99
N SER A 305 21.02 -5.72 -10.98
CA SER A 305 19.74 -5.00 -10.85
C SER A 305 18.80 -5.68 -9.85
N ARG A 306 18.73 -7.02 -9.86
CA ARG A 306 17.91 -7.78 -8.91
C ARG A 306 18.49 -7.68 -7.50
N ASP A 307 19.80 -7.80 -7.35
CA ASP A 307 20.48 -7.67 -6.05
C ASP A 307 20.23 -6.27 -5.44
N THR A 308 20.37 -5.22 -6.26
CA THR A 308 20.04 -3.84 -5.91
C THR A 308 18.59 -3.72 -5.44
N SER A 309 17.65 -4.31 -6.17
CA SER A 309 16.24 -4.27 -5.80
C SER A 309 15.94 -5.04 -4.51
N ILE A 310 16.62 -6.15 -4.24
CA ILE A 310 16.49 -6.88 -2.98
C ILE A 310 17.01 -6.04 -1.82
N MET A 311 18.16 -5.38 -1.96
CA MET A 311 18.69 -4.47 -0.93
C MET A 311 17.73 -3.32 -0.63
N LEU A 312 17.13 -2.72 -1.67
CA LEU A 312 16.13 -1.67 -1.49
C LEU A 312 14.83 -2.21 -0.87
N ALA A 313 14.38 -3.41 -1.25
CA ALA A 313 13.21 -4.05 -0.66
C ALA A 313 13.40 -4.31 0.85
N ASP A 314 14.57 -4.82 1.25
CA ASP A 314 14.96 -4.99 2.65
C ASP A 314 14.91 -3.65 3.41
N ALA A 315 15.47 -2.59 2.84
CA ALA A 315 15.46 -1.27 3.46
C ALA A 315 14.05 -0.65 3.56
N ILE A 316 13.18 -0.85 2.57
CA ILE A 316 11.78 -0.43 2.61
C ILE A 316 11.03 -1.14 3.77
N ILE A 317 11.24 -2.45 3.92
CA ILE A 317 10.61 -3.21 5.01
C ILE A 317 11.16 -2.75 6.36
N LYS A 318 12.47 -2.57 6.49
CA LYS A 318 13.09 -2.02 7.71
C LYS A 318 12.61 -0.62 8.04
N ASP A 319 12.41 0.24 7.05
CA ASP A 319 11.85 1.57 7.24
C ASP A 319 10.43 1.49 7.82
N PHE A 320 9.56 0.66 7.23
CA PHE A 320 8.21 0.43 7.77
C PHE A 320 8.24 -0.05 9.22
N LEU A 321 9.08 -1.03 9.54
CA LEU A 321 9.16 -1.63 10.87
C LEU A 321 9.77 -0.66 11.89
N PHE A 322 10.95 -0.13 11.60
CA PHE A 322 11.87 0.44 12.57
C PHE A 322 12.05 1.96 12.45
N ARG A 323 11.33 2.64 11.55
CA ARG A 323 11.35 4.10 11.58
C ARG A 323 10.78 4.62 12.89
N ASP A 324 11.37 5.72 13.34
CA ASP A 324 10.84 6.58 14.39
C ASP A 324 9.55 7.29 13.94
#